data_AF-A0A660NRP6-F1
#
_entry.id   AF-A0A660NRP6-F1
#
_cell.length_a   1.000
_cell.length_b   1.000
_cell.length_c   1.000
_cell.angle_alpha   90.00
_cell.angle_beta   90.00
_cell.angle_gamma   90.00
#
_symmetry.space_group_name_H-M   'P 1'
#
loop_
_entity.id
_entity.type
_entity.pdbx_description
1 polymer ?
#
loop_
_entity_poly.entity_id
_entity_poly.type
_entity_poly.pdbx_seq_one_letter_code
_entity_poly.pdbx_strand_id
1 'polypeptide(L)'
;MELLVIAELFVVLTMIFIGARVGGIGLGIYGMIGVFVLVYVFGLKPGSAPIDVMMIIVAVITAAASLQASGGLEYLVGVAAKFLRKHPSQITYFGP
;
A
#
# COMPACT_ATOMS: atom_id res chain seq x y z
N MET A 1 -21.00 -27.61 -0.60
CA MET A 1 -19.67 -26.98 -0.78
C MET A 1 -19.76 -25.85 -1.79
N GLU A 2 -20.23 -26.11 -3.01
CA GLU A 2 -20.44 -25.08 -4.05
C GLU A 2 -21.22 -23.84 -3.58
N LEU A 3 -22.36 -24.02 -2.88
CA LEU A 3 -23.21 -22.90 -2.47
C LEU A 3 -22.54 -21.95 -1.43
N LEU A 4 -21.71 -22.50 -0.54
CA LEU A 4 -21.00 -21.71 0.48
C LEU A 4 -19.90 -20.86 -0.16
N VAL A 5 -19.12 -21.45 -1.06
CA VAL A 5 -18.06 -20.74 -1.80
C VAL A 5 -18.66 -19.62 -2.66
N ILE A 6 -19.82 -19.85 -3.28
CA ILE A 6 -20.53 -18.80 -4.04
C ILE A 6 -20.98 -17.66 -3.13
N ALA A 7 -21.48 -17.96 -1.92
CA ALA A 7 -21.89 -16.93 -0.96
C ALA A 7 -20.71 -16.11 -0.44
N GLU A 8 -19.58 -16.76 -0.10
CA GLU A 8 -18.34 -16.10 0.31
C GLU A 8 -17.80 -15.19 -0.81
N LEU A 9 -17.80 -15.69 -2.05
CA LEU A 9 -17.39 -14.91 -3.22
C LEU A 9 -18.29 -13.68 -3.43
N PHE A 10 -19.60 -13.83 -3.24
CA PHE A 10 -20.54 -12.72 -3.34
C PHE A 10 -20.26 -11.63 -2.30
N VAL A 11 -19.93 -12.02 -1.06
CA VAL A 11 -19.53 -11.08 0.00
C VAL A 11 -18.25 -10.33 -0.40
N VAL A 12 -17.23 -11.06 -0.86
CA VAL A 12 -15.96 -10.46 -1.31
C VAL A 12 -16.19 -9.46 -2.44
N LEU A 13 -16.92 -9.86 -3.49
CA LEU A 13 -17.19 -8.99 -4.64
C LEU A 13 -17.97 -7.74 -4.26
N THR A 14 -18.98 -7.87 -3.39
CA THR A 14 -19.77 -6.74 -2.91
C THR A 14 -18.90 -5.75 -2.14
N MET A 15 -18.05 -6.25 -1.24
CA MET A 15 -17.16 -5.39 -0.44
C MET A 15 -16.09 -4.71 -1.29
N ILE A 16 -15.51 -5.42 -2.28
CA ILE A 16 -14.56 -4.82 -3.23
C ILE A 16 -15.24 -3.74 -4.06
N PHE A 17 -16.44 -3.98 -4.58
CA PHE A 17 -17.14 -3.01 -5.42
C PHE A 17 -17.45 -1.71 -4.67
N ILE A 18 -17.91 -1.82 -3.42
CA ILE A 18 -18.16 -0.66 -2.56
C ILE A 18 -16.83 0.02 -2.20
N GLY A 19 -15.83 -0.74 -1.77
CA GLY A 19 -14.51 -0.21 -1.38
C GLY A 19 -13.79 0.52 -2.51
N ALA A 20 -13.82 -0.04 -3.72
CA ALA A 20 -13.24 0.57 -4.91
C ALA A 20 -13.94 1.88 -5.30
N ARG A 21 -15.26 1.97 -5.10
CA ARG A 21 -16.03 3.18 -5.39
C ARG A 21 -15.79 4.30 -4.39
N VAL A 22 -15.52 3.97 -3.13
CA VAL A 22 -15.15 4.96 -2.10
C VAL A 22 -13.70 5.43 -2.27
N GLY A 23 -12.80 4.54 -2.71
CA GLY A 23 -11.41 4.87 -3.01
C GLY A 23 -10.56 5.18 -1.77
N GLY A 24 -9.25 5.32 -1.98
CA GLY A 24 -8.27 5.67 -0.93
C GLY A 24 -8.31 4.71 0.27
N ILE A 25 -8.52 5.25 1.47
CA ILE A 25 -8.63 4.49 2.73
C ILE A 25 -9.85 3.55 2.73
N GLY A 26 -10.92 3.88 1.99
CA GLY A 26 -12.15 3.09 1.96
C GLY A 26 -11.91 1.65 1.51
N LEU A 27 -11.05 1.43 0.53
CA LEU A 27 -10.72 0.09 0.03
C LEU A 27 -10.16 -0.81 1.16
N GLY A 28 -9.34 -0.26 2.05
CA GLY A 28 -8.81 -0.98 3.21
C GLY A 28 -9.88 -1.29 4.26
N ILE A 29 -10.77 -0.34 4.55
CA ILE A 29 -11.84 -0.52 5.55
C ILE A 29 -12.84 -1.59 5.09
N TYR A 30 -13.32 -1.52 3.85
CA TYR A 30 -14.26 -2.52 3.32
C TYR A 30 -13.60 -3.89 3.15
N GLY A 31 -12.28 -3.94 2.89
CA GLY A 31 -11.51 -5.17 2.96
C GLY A 31 -11.55 -5.80 4.35
N MET A 32 -11.31 -5.01 5.42
CA MET A 32 -11.40 -5.51 6.80
C MET A 32 -12.81 -5.98 7.17
N ILE A 33 -13.85 -5.24 6.78
CA ILE A 33 -15.25 -5.64 7.02
C ILE A 33 -15.56 -6.95 6.28
N GLY A 34 -15.12 -7.10 5.03
CA GLY A 34 -15.29 -8.34 4.28
C GLY A 34 -14.62 -9.53 4.95
N VAL A 35 -13.36 -9.37 5.39
CA VAL A 35 -12.64 -10.41 6.14
C VAL A 35 -13.33 -10.71 7.48
N PHE A 36 -13.83 -9.71 8.18
CA PHE A 36 -14.59 -9.90 9.42
C PHE A 36 -15.84 -10.74 9.20
N VAL A 37 -16.62 -10.45 8.16
CA VAL A 37 -17.81 -11.24 7.81
C VAL A 37 -17.41 -12.67 7.45
N LEU A 38 -16.37 -12.86 6.65
CA LEU A 38 -15.89 -14.19 6.27
C LEU A 38 -15.43 -15.04 7.47
N VAL A 39 -14.72 -14.45 8.43
CA VAL A 39 -14.21 -15.19 9.60
C VAL A 39 -15.30 -15.45 10.64
N TYR A 40 -16.10 -14.43 11.00
CA TYR A 40 -17.06 -14.55 12.10
C TYR A 40 -18.44 -15.10 11.69
N VAL A 41 -18.85 -14.91 10.43
CA VAL A 41 -20.15 -15.41 9.94
C VAL A 41 -20.00 -16.74 9.23
N PHE A 42 -19.02 -16.87 8.33
CA PHE A 42 -18.78 -18.11 7.57
C PHE A 42 -17.83 -19.09 8.28
N GLY A 43 -17.21 -18.69 9.39
CA GLY A 43 -16.35 -19.55 10.20
C GLY A 43 -15.01 -19.88 9.54
N LEU A 44 -14.59 -19.09 8.54
CA LEU A 44 -13.29 -19.26 7.89
C LEU A 44 -12.18 -18.98 8.89
N LYS A 45 -11.08 -19.74 8.80
CA LYS A 45 -9.92 -19.51 9.65
C LYS A 45 -9.32 -18.14 9.33
N PRO A 46 -8.97 -17.33 10.35
CA PRO A 46 -8.26 -16.08 10.13
C PRO A 46 -6.95 -16.36 9.37
N GLY A 47 -6.59 -15.44 8.48
CA GLY A 47 -5.28 -15.48 7.83
C GLY A 47 -4.14 -15.30 8.83
N SER A 48 -2.92 -15.60 8.38
CA SER A 48 -1.71 -15.30 9.15
C SER A 48 -1.54 -13.79 9.34
N ALA A 49 -0.99 -13.39 10.49
CA ALA A 49 -0.61 -12.01 10.72
C ALA A 49 0.47 -11.58 9.69
N PRO A 50 0.40 -10.35 9.15
CA PRO A 50 1.27 -9.90 8.06
C PRO A 50 2.66 -9.46 8.57
N ILE A 51 3.37 -10.34 9.28
CA ILE A 51 4.67 -10.06 9.93
C ILE A 51 5.72 -9.64 8.88
N ASP A 52 5.75 -10.32 7.73
CA ASP A 52 6.68 -9.99 6.64
C ASP A 52 6.49 -8.54 6.15
N VAL A 53 5.23 -8.10 6.03
CA VAL A 53 4.90 -6.72 5.63
C VAL A 53 5.34 -5.73 6.71
N MET A 54 5.09 -6.05 7.99
CA MET A 54 5.53 -5.21 9.11
C MET A 54 7.06 -5.06 9.11
N MET A 55 7.81 -6.14 8.88
CA MET A 55 9.27 -6.11 8.78
C MET A 55 9.76 -5.28 7.60
N ILE A 56 9.10 -5.39 6.43
CA ILE A 56 9.39 -4.54 5.27
C ILE A 56 9.23 -3.05 5.62
N ILE A 57 8.14 -2.67 6.30
CA ILE A 57 7.91 -1.28 6.72
C ILE A 57 9.04 -0.81 7.65
N VAL A 58 9.38 -1.61 8.67
CA VAL A 58 10.48 -1.29 9.60
C VAL A 58 11.81 -1.14 8.86
N ALA A 59 12.12 -2.04 7.93
CA ALA A 59 13.35 -1.99 7.15
C ALA A 59 13.43 -0.72 6.29
N VAL A 60 12.36 -0.38 5.56
CA VAL A 60 12.31 0.81 4.71
C VAL A 60 12.40 2.09 5.54
N ILE A 61 11.67 2.19 6.66
CA ILE A 61 11.73 3.35 7.55
C ILE A 61 13.13 3.50 8.14
N THR A 62 13.76 2.41 8.58
CA THR A 62 15.11 2.45 9.14
C THR A 62 16.14 2.88 8.09
N ALA A 63 16.05 2.36 6.87
CA ALA A 63 16.91 2.76 5.77
C ALA A 63 16.72 4.24 5.41
N ALA A 64 15.48 4.71 5.28
CA ALA A 64 15.16 6.10 5.00
C ALA A 64 15.64 7.04 6.11
N ALA A 65 15.41 6.68 7.37
CA ALA A 65 15.88 7.45 8.52
C ALA A 65 17.41 7.52 8.59
N SER A 66 18.10 6.42 8.29
CA SER A 66 19.57 6.38 8.24
C SER A 66 20.11 7.26 7.09
N LEU A 67 19.45 7.26 5.94
CA LEU A 67 19.79 8.12 4.80
C LEU A 67 19.58 9.61 5.12
N GLN A 68 18.48 9.95 5.80
CA GLN A 68 18.23 11.33 6.25
C GLN A 68 19.21 11.76 7.35
N ALA A 69 19.47 10.92 8.34
CA ALA A 69 20.39 11.24 9.45
C ALA A 69 21.84 11.45 8.99
N SER A 70 22.26 10.80 7.90
CA SER A 70 23.59 11.00 7.29
C SER A 70 23.69 12.22 6.36
N GLY A 71 22.59 12.95 6.13
CA GLY A 71 22.51 14.02 5.14
C GLY A 71 22.54 13.53 3.68
N GLY A 72 22.39 12.22 3.47
CA GLY A 72 22.48 11.60 2.15
C GLY A 72 21.31 12.00 1.24
N LEU A 73 20.12 12.23 1.82
CA LEU A 73 18.97 12.70 1.07
C LEU A 73 19.21 14.10 0.49
N GLU A 74 19.73 15.03 1.29
CA GLU A 74 20.07 16.39 0.89
C GLU A 74 21.15 16.40 -0.19
N TYR A 75 22.14 15.52 -0.08
CA TYR A 75 23.16 15.35 -1.11
C TYR A 75 22.54 14.91 -2.45
N LEU A 76 21.71 13.86 -2.44
CA LEU A 76 21.06 13.33 -3.66
C LEU A 76 20.16 14.38 -4.32
N VAL A 77 19.34 15.08 -3.54
CA VAL A 77 18.51 16.18 -4.03
C VAL A 77 19.35 17.32 -4.58
N GLY A 78 20.45 17.66 -3.92
CA GLY A 78 21.38 18.69 -4.38
C GLY A 78 22.03 18.35 -5.73
N VAL A 79 22.42 17.09 -5.94
CA VAL A 79 22.96 16.60 -7.22
C VAL A 79 21.90 16.63 -8.31
N ALA A 80 20.69 16.13 -8.03
CA ALA A 80 19.57 16.18 -8.96
C ALA A 80 19.24 17.63 -9.37
N ALA A 81 19.18 18.55 -8.41
CA ALA A 81 18.93 19.97 -8.66
C ALA A 81 20.04 20.62 -9.53
N LYS A 82 21.31 20.29 -9.28
CA LYS A 82 22.42 20.76 -10.14
C LYS A 82 22.29 20.25 -11.57
N PHE A 83 21.88 19.00 -11.76
CA PHE A 83 21.65 18.42 -13.09
C PHE A 83 20.49 19.10 -13.82
N LEU A 84 19.36 19.32 -13.14
CA LEU A 84 18.19 19.97 -13.70
C LEU A 84 18.45 21.44 -14.07
N ARG A 85 19.23 22.16 -13.26
CA ARG A 85 19.65 23.54 -13.56
C ARG A 85 20.49 23.65 -14.84
N LYS A 86 21.19 22.58 -15.24
CA LYS A 86 21.93 22.54 -16.52
C LYS A 86 21.03 22.29 -17.73
N HIS A 87 19.83 21.73 -17.53
CA HIS A 87 18.87 21.41 -18.60
C HIS A 87 17.48 22.01 -18.32
N PRO A 88 17.38 23.35 -18.16
CA PRO A 88 16.16 24.01 -17.70
C PRO A 88 14.97 23.84 -18.65
N SER A 89 15.21 23.69 -19.95
CA SER A 89 14.15 23.45 -20.95
C SER A 89 13.55 22.05 -20.91
N GLN A 90 14.16 21.10 -20.17
CA GLN A 90 13.78 19.68 -20.14
C GLN A 90 13.34 19.22 -18.74
N ILE A 91 13.05 20.15 -17.82
CA ILE A 91 12.67 19.83 -16.43
C ILE A 91 11.43 18.91 -16.40
N THR A 92 10.44 19.12 -17.27
CA THR A 92 9.24 18.27 -17.35
C THR A 92 9.54 16.81 -17.71
N TYR A 93 10.67 16.56 -18.40
CA TYR A 93 11.08 15.21 -18.77
C TYR A 93 11.98 14.55 -17.71
N PHE A 94 12.80 15.33 -17.02
CA PHE A 94 13.77 14.83 -16.03
C PHE A 94 13.30 14.88 -14.58
N GLY A 95 12.30 15.69 -14.25
CA GLY A 95 11.72 15.82 -12.92
C GLY A 95 10.40 15.10 -12.59
N PRO A 96 9.74 14.31 -13.49
CA PRO A 96 8.56 13.55 -13.08
C PRO A 96 8.90 12.42 -12.09
#